data_AF-A0A929V6X4-F1
#
_entry.id   AF-A0A929V6X4-F1
#
_cell.length_a   1.000
_cell.length_b   1.000
_cell.length_c   1.000
_cell.angle_alpha   90.00
_cell.angle_beta   90.00
_cell.angle_gamma   90.00
#
_symmetry.space_group_name_H-M   'P 1'
#
loop_
_entity.id
_entity.type
_entity.pdbx_description
1 polymer ?
#
loop_
_entity_poly.entity_id
_entity_poly.type
_entity_poly.pdbx_seq_one_letter_code
_entity_poly.pdbx_strand_id
1 'polypeptide(L)'
;MTILNVFEATNLAKAMEMLLDNPGTEISVSLILKLHSILMQNIRDDAAGRFRTNKEWVRVGNHIGANPQFVHGFMSDLVEKYNELDDQYFLDKIVYFHAEFENIHPFIDGNGRIGRLLINEQLDLLNLPPILIPNKSKNEEYYPALEKYSKLNKLDQLSEFFAKLLIEALYRRITRLTTLKIVSVSDWAKQNQMSVQSAINKAIRGTIPAFRLRGHWMIDADFKAEKYEDNYLKTSCSELFS
;
A
#
# COMPACT_ATOMS: atom_id res chain seq x y z
N MET A 1 11.48 -19.20 -13.15
CA MET A 1 11.68 -17.78 -12.78
C MET A 1 12.50 -17.16 -13.91
N THR A 2 12.03 -16.08 -14.54
CA THR A 2 12.76 -15.43 -15.65
C THR A 2 13.89 -14.56 -15.11
N ILE A 3 14.91 -14.28 -15.94
CA ILE A 3 16.01 -13.35 -15.59
C ILE A 3 15.45 -11.97 -15.19
N LEU A 4 14.41 -11.51 -15.90
CA LEU A 4 13.72 -10.26 -15.56
C LEU A 4 13.18 -10.29 -14.12
N ASN A 5 12.44 -11.33 -13.73
CA ASN A 5 11.87 -11.43 -12.38
C ASN A 5 12.96 -11.43 -11.29
N VAL A 6 14.15 -11.98 -11.58
CA VAL A 6 15.29 -11.95 -10.66
C VAL A 6 15.79 -10.52 -10.49
N PHE A 7 15.97 -9.76 -11.58
CA PHE A 7 16.35 -8.34 -11.50
C PHE A 7 15.29 -7.51 -10.77
N GLU A 8 14.00 -7.73 -11.04
CA GLU A 8 12.93 -7.00 -10.35
C GLU A 8 12.94 -7.21 -8.84
N ALA A 9 13.10 -8.46 -8.39
CA ALA A 9 13.17 -8.77 -6.98
C ALA A 9 14.45 -8.22 -6.33
N THR A 10 15.59 -8.36 -7.00
CA THR A 10 16.90 -7.90 -6.50
C THR A 10 16.94 -6.37 -6.39
N ASN A 11 16.45 -5.66 -7.41
CA ASN A 11 16.45 -4.21 -7.42
C ASN A 11 15.48 -3.63 -6.39
N LEU A 12 14.32 -4.27 -6.18
CA LEU A 12 13.41 -3.87 -5.10
C LEU A 12 14.07 -4.03 -3.73
N ALA A 13 14.77 -5.15 -3.49
CA ALA A 13 15.50 -5.34 -2.24
C ALA A 13 16.56 -4.25 -2.02
N LYS A 14 17.36 -3.93 -3.04
CA LYS A 14 18.35 -2.84 -2.98
C LYS A 14 17.72 -1.48 -2.69
N ALA A 15 16.58 -1.18 -3.31
CA ALA A 15 15.88 0.08 -3.09
C ALA A 15 15.36 0.17 -1.64
N MET A 16 14.85 -0.94 -1.10
CA MET A 16 14.44 -1.02 0.31
C MET A 16 15.63 -0.91 1.28
N GLU A 17 16.75 -1.57 1.00
CA GLU A 17 17.99 -1.44 1.78
C GLU A 17 18.47 0.02 1.81
N MET A 18 18.45 0.72 0.68
CA MET A 18 18.81 2.14 0.63
C MET A 18 17.93 3.00 1.55
N LEU A 19 16.63 2.74 1.61
CA LEU A 19 15.71 3.47 2.50
C LEU A 19 15.98 3.14 3.97
N LEU A 20 16.19 1.86 4.29
CA LEU A 20 16.53 1.42 5.65
C LEU A 20 17.86 1.99 6.15
N ASP A 21 18.85 2.15 5.27
CA ASP A 21 20.14 2.76 5.60
C ASP A 21 20.07 4.29 5.75
N ASN A 22 18.97 4.92 5.29
CA ASN A 22 18.75 6.37 5.33
C ASN A 22 17.36 6.69 5.89
N PRO A 23 17.08 6.31 7.16
CA PRO A 23 15.76 6.50 7.75
C PRO A 23 15.41 7.99 7.87
N GLY A 24 14.13 8.32 7.73
CA GLY A 24 13.66 9.71 7.82
C GLY A 24 13.94 10.54 6.56
N THR A 25 14.29 9.91 5.43
CA THR A 25 14.48 10.64 4.17
C THR A 25 13.12 11.14 3.67
N GLU A 26 12.97 12.47 3.58
CA GLU A 26 11.73 13.07 3.09
C GLU A 26 11.43 12.73 1.62
N ILE A 27 10.13 12.65 1.30
CA ILE A 27 9.68 12.43 -0.08
C ILE A 27 10.07 13.66 -0.91
N SER A 28 10.92 13.42 -1.91
CA SER A 28 11.41 14.43 -2.84
C SER A 28 11.44 13.88 -4.26
N VAL A 29 11.37 14.76 -5.27
CA VAL A 29 11.57 14.36 -6.67
C VAL A 29 12.90 13.63 -6.85
N SER A 30 13.97 14.10 -6.21
CA SER A 30 15.28 13.45 -6.22
C SER A 30 15.25 12.03 -5.64
N LEU A 31 14.54 11.81 -4.53
CA LEU A 31 14.40 10.48 -3.94
C LEU A 31 13.65 9.55 -4.92
N ILE A 32 12.53 10.02 -5.47
CA ILE A 32 11.71 9.26 -6.42
C ILE A 32 12.53 8.83 -7.64
N LEU A 33 13.32 9.76 -8.22
CA LEU A 33 14.21 9.46 -9.34
C LEU A 33 15.33 8.48 -8.94
N LYS A 34 15.94 8.63 -7.76
CA LYS A 34 16.97 7.72 -7.26
C LYS A 34 16.44 6.30 -7.07
N LEU A 35 15.28 6.15 -6.44
CA LEU A 35 14.59 4.87 -6.27
C LEU A 35 14.25 4.26 -7.63
N HIS A 36 13.73 5.06 -8.57
CA HIS A 36 13.43 4.59 -9.92
C HIS A 36 14.68 4.12 -10.67
N SER A 37 15.81 4.81 -10.51
CA SER A 37 17.10 4.39 -11.07
C SER A 37 17.51 3.00 -10.58
N ILE A 38 17.41 2.76 -9.27
CA ILE A 38 17.72 1.45 -8.67
C ILE A 38 16.76 0.38 -9.19
N LEU A 39 15.45 0.67 -9.21
CA LEU A 39 14.44 -0.31 -9.64
C LEU A 39 14.62 -0.75 -11.09
N MET A 40 15.00 0.17 -11.99
CA MET A 40 15.11 -0.10 -13.43
C MET A 40 16.49 -0.61 -13.87
N GLN A 41 17.47 -0.69 -12.96
CA GLN A 41 18.83 -1.13 -13.29
C GLN A 41 18.84 -2.53 -13.92
N ASN A 42 19.52 -2.71 -15.05
CA ASN A 42 19.54 -3.96 -15.86
C ASN A 42 18.17 -4.40 -16.41
N ILE A 43 17.15 -3.54 -16.34
CA ILE A 43 15.81 -3.78 -16.89
C ILE A 43 15.52 -2.78 -18.00
N ARG A 44 15.68 -1.49 -17.71
CA ARG A 44 15.46 -0.35 -18.62
C ARG A 44 16.43 0.79 -18.29
N ASP A 45 17.73 0.52 -18.46
CA ASP A 45 18.80 1.49 -18.16
C ASP A 45 18.68 2.79 -18.97
N ASP A 46 18.07 2.73 -20.17
CA ASP A 46 17.79 3.88 -21.03
C ASP A 46 16.80 4.91 -20.44
N ALA A 47 15.98 4.46 -19.48
CA ALA A 47 14.94 5.26 -18.84
C ALA A 47 15.07 5.31 -17.30
N ALA A 48 16.08 4.63 -16.74
CA ALA A 48 16.29 4.55 -15.30
C ALA A 48 16.55 5.95 -14.71
N GLY A 49 15.84 6.29 -13.64
CA GLY A 49 16.06 7.53 -12.88
C GLY A 49 15.73 8.85 -13.59
N ARG A 50 14.94 8.84 -14.66
CA ARG A 50 14.44 10.06 -15.31
C ARG A 50 12.94 9.97 -15.61
N PHE A 51 12.25 11.10 -15.59
CA PHE A 51 10.89 11.17 -16.10
C PHE A 51 10.85 10.98 -17.63
N ARG A 52 9.67 10.60 -18.12
CA ARG A 52 9.41 10.48 -19.56
C ARG A 52 9.37 11.86 -20.24
N THR A 53 9.79 11.91 -21.49
CA THR A 53 10.01 13.13 -22.29
C THR A 53 9.02 13.24 -23.46
N ASN A 54 9.06 14.34 -24.21
CA ASN A 54 8.04 14.83 -25.17
C ASN A 54 7.50 13.85 -26.23
N LYS A 55 8.06 12.64 -26.37
CA LYS A 55 7.60 11.59 -27.30
C LYS A 55 7.19 10.28 -26.61
N GLU A 56 7.35 10.19 -25.30
CA GLU A 56 7.18 8.99 -24.50
C GLU A 56 5.80 9.03 -23.83
N TRP A 57 4.74 8.85 -24.63
CA TRP A 57 3.38 8.70 -24.12
C TRP A 57 3.15 7.30 -23.56
N VAL A 58 2.48 7.21 -22.41
CA VAL A 58 2.20 5.94 -21.73
C VAL A 58 0.70 5.77 -21.55
N ARG A 59 0.22 4.56 -21.83
CA ARG A 59 -1.17 4.15 -21.65
C ARG A 59 -1.22 2.95 -20.72
N VAL A 60 -2.07 3.01 -19.71
CA VAL A 60 -2.32 1.91 -18.76
C VAL A 60 -3.80 1.58 -18.80
N GLY A 61 -4.15 0.44 -19.41
CA GLY A 61 -5.54 0.10 -19.70
C GLY A 61 -6.21 1.19 -20.55
N ASN A 62 -7.24 1.83 -19.99
CA ASN A 62 -7.97 2.92 -20.64
C ASN A 62 -7.47 4.32 -20.27
N HIS A 63 -6.50 4.42 -19.35
CA HIS A 63 -5.94 5.69 -18.90
C HIS A 63 -4.72 6.08 -19.74
N ILE A 64 -4.66 7.34 -20.15
CA ILE A 64 -3.47 7.94 -20.78
C ILE A 64 -2.84 8.83 -19.69
N GLY A 65 -1.57 8.59 -19.38
CA GLY A 65 -0.84 9.40 -18.41
C GLY A 65 -0.77 10.87 -18.84
N ALA A 66 -0.32 11.74 -17.94
CA ALA A 66 -0.19 13.18 -18.20
C ALA A 66 0.58 13.49 -19.50
N ASN A 67 0.42 14.70 -20.06
CA ASN A 67 1.30 15.12 -21.15
C ASN A 67 2.76 15.09 -20.69
N PRO A 68 3.69 14.39 -21.38
CA PRO A 68 5.09 14.29 -20.97
C PRO A 68 5.75 15.64 -20.69
N GLN A 69 5.35 16.71 -21.41
CA GLN A 69 5.88 18.07 -21.22
C GLN A 69 5.63 18.63 -19.82
N PHE A 70 4.56 18.19 -19.15
CA PHE A 70 4.14 18.72 -17.84
C PHE A 70 4.45 17.77 -16.68
N VAL A 71 4.98 16.57 -16.95
CA VAL A 71 5.25 15.55 -15.92
C VAL A 71 6.13 16.08 -14.80
N HIS A 72 7.20 16.82 -15.15
CA HIS A 72 8.09 17.37 -14.13
C HIS A 72 7.38 18.36 -13.20
N GLY A 73 6.55 19.25 -13.76
CA GLY A 73 5.75 20.21 -12.99
C GLY A 73 4.79 19.48 -12.07
N PHE A 74 3.95 18.59 -12.61
CA PHE A 74 2.98 17.84 -11.81
C PHE A 74 3.61 17.00 -10.70
N MET A 75 4.78 16.39 -10.95
CA MET A 75 5.51 15.65 -9.92
C MET A 75 6.08 16.56 -8.83
N SER A 76 6.52 17.77 -9.19
CA SER A 76 7.01 18.76 -8.22
C SER A 76 5.86 19.25 -7.34
N ASP A 77 4.74 19.65 -7.95
CA ASP A 77 3.55 20.12 -7.26
C ASP A 77 2.97 19.04 -6.34
N LEU A 78 2.97 17.77 -6.80
CA LEU A 78 2.47 16.64 -6.01
C LEU A 78 3.33 16.39 -4.76
N VAL A 79 4.65 16.46 -4.90
CA VAL A 79 5.59 16.30 -3.78
C VAL A 79 5.48 17.46 -2.79
N GLU A 80 5.43 18.70 -3.29
CA GLU A 80 5.24 19.90 -2.46
C GLU A 80 3.96 19.80 -1.65
N LYS A 81 2.83 19.52 -2.33
CA LYS A 81 1.54 19.33 -1.67
C LYS A 81 1.56 18.23 -0.61
N TYR A 82 2.25 17.11 -0.87
CA TYR A 82 2.40 16.06 0.14
C TYR A 82 3.20 16.54 1.35
N ASN A 83 4.26 17.32 1.16
CA ASN A 83 5.07 17.81 2.28
C ASN A 83 4.38 18.95 3.06
N GLU A 84 3.46 19.71 2.45
CA GLU A 84 2.70 20.78 3.11
C GLU A 84 1.53 20.30 3.96
N LEU A 85 0.89 19.19 3.58
CA LEU A 85 -0.26 18.65 4.30
C LEU A 85 0.15 18.13 5.68
N ASP A 86 -0.67 18.40 6.70
CA ASP A 86 -0.50 17.78 8.03
C ASP A 86 -0.82 16.28 8.00
N ASP A 87 -0.46 15.59 9.09
CA ASP A 87 -0.66 14.15 9.23
C ASP A 87 -1.96 13.78 9.96
N GLN A 88 -2.89 14.73 10.19
CA GLN A 88 -4.19 14.44 10.82
C GLN A 88 -4.97 13.39 10.02
N TYR A 89 -4.88 13.46 8.68
CA TYR A 89 -5.46 12.50 7.75
C TYR A 89 -4.37 11.79 6.95
N PHE A 90 -3.33 11.30 7.63
CA PHE A 90 -2.13 10.73 7.01
C PHE A 90 -2.43 9.66 5.94
N LEU A 91 -3.44 8.81 6.17
CA LEU A 91 -3.76 7.75 5.23
C LEU A 91 -4.34 8.31 3.93
N ASP A 92 -5.27 9.26 4.01
CA ASP A 92 -5.84 9.91 2.83
C ASP A 92 -4.79 10.71 2.07
N LYS A 93 -3.87 11.37 2.79
CA LYS A 93 -2.70 12.06 2.23
C LYS A 93 -1.81 11.11 1.41
N ILE A 94 -1.46 9.94 1.96
CA ILE A 94 -0.67 8.90 1.28
C ILE A 94 -1.42 8.33 0.07
N VAL A 95 -2.70 8.02 0.25
CA VAL A 95 -3.52 7.41 -0.80
C VAL A 95 -3.77 8.39 -1.95
N TYR A 96 -3.98 9.67 -1.65
CA TYR A 96 -4.08 10.73 -2.65
C TYR A 96 -2.77 10.87 -3.43
N PHE A 97 -1.63 10.93 -2.73
CA PHE A 97 -0.32 10.99 -3.38
C PHE A 97 -0.12 9.83 -4.36
N HIS A 98 -0.44 8.61 -3.92
CA HIS A 98 -0.33 7.42 -4.75
C HIS A 98 -1.29 7.44 -5.96
N ALA A 99 -2.54 7.87 -5.75
CA ALA A 99 -3.52 7.96 -6.81
C ALA A 99 -3.12 8.98 -7.89
N GLU A 100 -2.64 10.16 -7.48
CA GLU A 100 -2.13 11.19 -8.39
C GLU A 100 -0.85 10.75 -9.08
N PHE A 101 0.07 10.07 -8.38
CA PHE A 101 1.29 9.53 -8.97
C PHE A 101 0.97 8.54 -10.10
N GLU A 102 0.04 7.60 -9.86
CA GLU A 102 -0.41 6.63 -10.88
C GLU A 102 -1.15 7.31 -12.04
N ASN A 103 -1.88 8.40 -11.76
CA ASN A 103 -2.60 9.21 -12.75
C ASN A 103 -1.64 10.02 -13.65
N ILE A 104 -0.63 10.67 -13.06
CA ILE A 104 0.45 11.37 -13.80
C ILE A 104 1.25 10.36 -14.63
N HIS A 105 1.53 9.20 -14.04
CA HIS A 105 2.27 8.10 -14.64
C HIS A 105 3.65 8.55 -15.17
N PRO A 106 4.56 9.03 -14.32
CA PRO A 106 5.71 9.86 -14.74
C PRO A 106 6.83 9.13 -15.48
N PHE A 107 6.89 7.79 -15.43
CA PHE A 107 7.93 6.97 -16.04
C PHE A 107 7.42 6.16 -17.23
N ILE A 108 8.33 5.67 -18.09
CA ILE A 108 7.99 4.78 -19.21
C ILE A 108 7.60 3.37 -18.72
N ASP A 109 8.24 2.91 -17.64
CA ASP A 109 8.00 1.65 -16.95
C ASP A 109 8.30 1.88 -15.45
N GLY A 110 7.94 0.96 -14.58
CA GLY A 110 8.29 1.00 -13.16
C GLY A 110 7.33 1.78 -12.28
N ASN A 111 6.36 2.52 -12.86
CA ASN A 111 5.40 3.34 -12.10
C ASN A 111 4.73 2.57 -10.97
N GLY A 112 4.08 1.44 -11.28
CA GLY A 112 3.41 0.66 -10.24
C GLY A 112 4.35 0.16 -9.12
N ARG A 113 5.62 -0.11 -9.43
CA ARG A 113 6.62 -0.56 -8.44
C ARG A 113 7.05 0.60 -7.55
N ILE A 114 7.35 1.76 -8.14
CA ILE A 114 7.69 2.98 -7.39
C ILE A 114 6.52 3.47 -6.56
N GLY A 115 5.30 3.58 -7.11
CA GLY A 115 4.13 4.04 -6.36
C GLY A 115 3.90 3.23 -5.09
N ARG A 116 3.94 1.89 -5.20
CA ARG A 116 3.83 1.00 -4.01
C ARG A 116 5.01 1.09 -3.05
N LEU A 117 6.23 1.34 -3.55
CA LEU A 117 7.39 1.55 -2.69
C LEU A 117 7.26 2.87 -1.92
N LEU A 118 6.80 3.93 -2.58
CA LEU A 118 6.57 5.24 -1.97
C LEU A 118 5.49 5.18 -0.89
N ILE A 119 4.39 4.44 -1.09
CA ILE A 119 3.40 4.23 -0.03
C ILE A 119 4.05 3.63 1.23
N ASN A 120 4.91 2.62 1.05
CA ASN A 120 5.57 1.99 2.19
C ASN A 120 6.60 2.91 2.85
N GLU A 121 7.33 3.72 2.08
CA GLU A 121 8.22 4.74 2.63
C GLU A 121 7.44 5.78 3.44
N GLN A 122 6.33 6.29 2.90
CA GLN A 122 5.47 7.26 3.58
C GLN A 122 4.86 6.70 4.87
N LEU A 123 4.54 5.40 4.91
CA LEU A 123 4.12 4.72 6.14
C LEU A 123 5.28 4.56 7.13
N ASP A 124 6.49 4.26 6.65
CA ASP A 124 7.67 4.09 7.51
C ASP A 124 8.08 5.42 8.19
N LEU A 125 7.99 6.55 7.48
CA LEU A 125 8.17 7.89 8.06
C LEU A 125 7.21 8.17 9.24
N LEU A 126 6.06 7.50 9.27
CA LEU A 126 5.07 7.56 10.34
C LEU A 126 5.21 6.41 11.36
N ASN A 127 6.27 5.61 11.27
CA ASN A 127 6.54 4.40 12.07
C ASN A 127 5.48 3.29 11.90
N LEU A 128 4.72 3.30 10.80
CA LEU A 128 3.68 2.32 10.50
C LEU A 128 4.25 1.12 9.71
N PRO A 129 3.66 -0.09 9.87
CA PRO A 129 4.14 -1.26 9.16
C PRO A 129 3.89 -1.16 7.65
N PRO A 130 4.78 -1.74 6.81
CA PRO A 130 4.57 -1.76 5.38
C PRO A 130 3.38 -2.66 5.03
N ILE A 131 2.69 -2.26 3.97
CA ILE A 131 1.54 -2.95 3.41
C ILE A 131 1.92 -3.69 2.12
N LEU A 132 1.16 -4.74 1.83
CA LEU A 132 1.30 -5.53 0.63
C LEU A 132 -0.04 -5.60 -0.08
N ILE A 133 -0.09 -5.16 -1.34
CA ILE A 133 -1.26 -5.33 -2.21
C ILE A 133 -1.24 -6.77 -2.76
N PRO A 134 -2.14 -7.67 -2.32
CA PRO A 134 -2.15 -9.05 -2.78
C PRO A 134 -2.46 -9.12 -4.27
N ASN A 135 -1.82 -10.04 -5.00
CA ASN A 135 -2.05 -10.19 -6.45
C ASN A 135 -3.53 -10.42 -6.80
N LYS A 136 -4.27 -11.14 -5.96
CA LYS A 136 -5.71 -11.38 -6.15
C LYS A 136 -6.52 -10.07 -6.10
N SER A 137 -6.26 -9.23 -5.11
CA SER A 137 -6.97 -7.95 -4.95
C SER A 137 -6.57 -6.88 -5.97
N LYS A 138 -5.50 -7.08 -6.76
CA LYS A 138 -5.09 -6.10 -7.78
C LYS A 138 -6.22 -5.82 -8.79
N ASN A 139 -6.77 -6.87 -9.38
CA ASN A 139 -7.81 -6.75 -10.40
C ASN A 139 -9.22 -6.63 -9.82
N GLU A 140 -9.42 -7.15 -8.60
CA GLU A 140 -10.74 -7.18 -7.95
C GLU A 140 -11.06 -5.87 -7.21
N GLU A 141 -10.05 -5.17 -6.67
CA GLU A 141 -10.27 -4.03 -5.76
C GLU A 141 -9.37 -2.82 -6.12
N TYR A 142 -8.06 -3.03 -6.22
CA TYR A 142 -7.08 -1.94 -6.34
C TYR A 142 -7.17 -1.15 -7.66
N TYR A 143 -7.08 -1.83 -8.82
CA TYR A 143 -7.20 -1.15 -10.11
C TYR A 143 -8.60 -0.55 -10.34
N PRO A 144 -9.72 -1.22 -10.00
CA PRO A 144 -11.03 -0.60 -10.03
C PRO A 144 -11.14 0.68 -9.19
N ALA A 145 -10.53 0.70 -7.99
CA ALA A 145 -10.52 1.89 -7.14
C ALA A 145 -9.70 3.04 -7.75
N LEU A 146 -8.54 2.75 -8.36
CA LEU A 146 -7.76 3.74 -9.11
C LEU A 146 -8.52 4.27 -10.33
N GLU A 147 -9.23 3.41 -11.07
CA GLU A 147 -10.05 3.83 -12.21
C GLU A 147 -11.21 4.73 -11.79
N LYS A 148 -11.86 4.41 -10.66
CA LYS A 148 -12.91 5.25 -10.08
C LYS A 148 -12.37 6.63 -9.68
N TYR A 149 -11.19 6.67 -9.05
CA TYR A 149 -10.53 7.92 -8.71
C TYR A 149 -10.24 8.75 -9.98
N SER A 150 -9.60 8.16 -10.98
CA SER A 150 -9.27 8.83 -12.25
C SER A 150 -10.51 9.42 -12.96
N LYS A 151 -11.66 8.74 -12.90
CA LYS A 151 -12.89 9.20 -13.57
C LYS A 151 -13.73 10.19 -12.76
N LEU A 152 -13.81 10.00 -11.44
CA LEU A 152 -14.79 10.68 -10.58
C LEU A 152 -14.14 11.58 -9.51
N ASN A 153 -12.81 11.57 -9.41
CA ASN A 153 -12.04 12.22 -8.35
C ASN A 153 -12.52 11.82 -6.94
N LYS A 154 -12.89 10.55 -6.76
CA LYS A 154 -13.37 9.97 -5.50
C LYS A 154 -12.34 9.02 -4.93
N LEU A 155 -11.78 9.37 -3.77
CA LEU A 155 -10.75 8.59 -3.08
C LEU A 155 -11.31 7.49 -2.16
N ASP A 156 -12.60 7.60 -1.80
CA ASP A 156 -13.31 6.74 -0.84
C ASP A 156 -12.95 5.25 -0.89
N GLN A 157 -13.06 4.63 -2.05
CA GLN A 157 -12.78 3.19 -2.22
C GLN A 157 -11.30 2.85 -2.10
N LEU A 158 -10.44 3.74 -2.58
CA LEU A 158 -9.00 3.52 -2.50
C LEU A 158 -8.54 3.67 -1.04
N SER A 159 -9.01 4.71 -0.33
CA SER A 159 -8.75 4.91 1.10
C SER A 159 -9.23 3.72 1.92
N GLU A 160 -10.45 3.22 1.68
CA GLU A 160 -10.98 2.04 2.37
C GLU A 160 -10.12 0.79 2.10
N PHE A 161 -9.68 0.59 0.85
CA PHE A 161 -8.81 -0.51 0.47
C PHE A 161 -7.47 -0.46 1.21
N PHE A 162 -6.81 0.70 1.21
CA PHE A 162 -5.53 0.89 1.91
C PHE A 162 -5.67 0.81 3.44
N ALA A 163 -6.79 1.28 4.00
CA ALA A 163 -7.08 1.15 5.44
C ALA A 163 -7.15 -0.33 5.85
N LYS A 164 -7.83 -1.17 5.07
CA LYS A 164 -7.89 -2.62 5.32
C LYS A 164 -6.51 -3.27 5.28
N LEU A 165 -5.67 -2.89 4.31
CA LEU A 165 -4.30 -3.40 4.22
C LEU A 165 -3.44 -2.97 5.41
N LEU A 166 -3.58 -1.72 5.87
CA LEU A 166 -2.85 -1.21 7.03
C LEU A 166 -3.30 -1.88 8.32
N ILE A 167 -4.60 -2.08 8.53
CA ILE A 167 -5.15 -2.85 9.65
C ILE A 167 -4.58 -4.27 9.65
N GLU A 168 -4.58 -4.94 8.49
CA GLU A 168 -4.02 -6.30 8.35
C GLU A 168 -2.52 -6.33 8.70
N ALA A 169 -1.78 -5.29 8.28
CA ALA A 169 -0.35 -5.15 8.58
C ALA A 169 -0.08 -4.90 10.08
N LEU A 170 -0.92 -4.10 10.74
CA LEU A 170 -0.84 -3.85 12.18
C LEU A 170 -1.16 -5.12 12.99
N TYR A 171 -2.24 -5.85 12.66
CA TYR A 171 -2.54 -7.12 13.31
C TYR A 171 -1.40 -8.13 13.16
N ARG A 172 -0.80 -8.22 11.98
CA ARG A 172 0.38 -9.06 11.74
C ARG A 172 1.57 -8.65 12.62
N ARG A 173 1.85 -7.34 12.73
CA ARG A 173 2.97 -6.83 13.54
C ARG A 173 2.73 -7.08 15.02
N ILE A 174 1.56 -6.72 15.54
CA ILE A 174 1.17 -6.92 16.95
C ILE A 174 1.27 -8.40 17.30
N THR A 175 0.58 -9.28 16.55
CA THR A 175 0.57 -10.72 16.84
C THR A 175 1.99 -11.31 16.86
N ARG A 176 2.88 -10.89 15.95
CA ARG A 176 4.28 -11.36 15.95
C ARG A 176 5.09 -10.92 17.16
N LEU A 177 4.71 -9.80 17.79
CA LEU A 177 5.41 -9.24 18.95
C LEU A 177 4.82 -9.75 20.27
N THR A 178 3.52 -10.05 20.30
CA THR A 178 2.80 -10.35 21.55
C THR A 178 2.57 -11.84 21.78
N THR A 179 2.63 -12.66 20.74
CA THR A 179 2.08 -14.02 20.76
C THR A 179 3.14 -15.07 20.46
N LEU A 180 3.13 -16.17 21.24
CA LEU A 180 4.04 -17.30 21.05
C LEU A 180 3.57 -18.29 19.97
N LYS A 181 2.26 -18.34 19.68
CA LYS A 181 1.65 -19.30 18.77
C LYS A 181 0.65 -18.64 17.82
N ILE A 182 0.96 -18.70 16.53
CA ILE A 182 0.09 -18.24 15.44
C ILE A 182 -0.50 -19.46 14.75
N VAL A 183 -1.82 -19.49 14.57
CA VAL A 183 -2.56 -20.61 13.94
C VAL A 183 -3.39 -20.11 12.76
N SER A 184 -3.87 -21.03 11.93
CA SER A 184 -4.83 -20.68 10.89
C SER A 184 -6.16 -20.26 11.52
N VAL A 185 -6.87 -19.31 10.91
CA VAL A 185 -8.23 -18.92 11.34
C VAL A 185 -9.18 -20.13 11.32
N SER A 186 -8.97 -21.08 10.41
CA SER A 186 -9.74 -22.32 10.35
C SER A 186 -9.55 -23.20 11.60
N ASP A 187 -8.33 -23.32 12.12
CA ASP A 187 -8.05 -24.10 13.31
C ASP A 187 -8.50 -23.38 14.58
N TRP A 188 -8.28 -22.07 14.65
CA TRP A 188 -8.80 -21.22 15.72
C TRP A 188 -10.34 -21.30 15.81
N ALA A 189 -11.03 -21.29 14.66
CA ALA A 189 -12.49 -21.40 14.62
C ALA A 189 -12.97 -22.72 15.22
N LYS A 190 -12.32 -23.85 14.88
CA LYS A 190 -12.64 -25.17 15.44
C LYS A 190 -12.43 -25.20 16.96
N GLN A 191 -11.33 -24.62 17.45
CA GLN A 191 -11.01 -24.56 18.88
C GLN A 191 -12.04 -23.73 19.67
N ASN A 192 -12.59 -22.68 19.05
CA ASN A 192 -13.60 -21.79 19.64
C ASN A 192 -15.04 -22.17 19.25
N GLN A 193 -15.27 -23.40 18.77
CA GLN A 193 -16.60 -23.93 18.42
C GLN A 193 -17.39 -23.02 17.43
N MET A 194 -16.67 -22.32 16.55
CA MET A 194 -17.21 -21.42 15.53
C MET A 194 -17.15 -22.06 14.14
N SER A 195 -18.14 -21.77 13.30
CA SER A 195 -18.06 -22.10 11.87
C SER A 195 -16.86 -21.41 11.20
N VAL A 196 -16.06 -22.20 10.46
CA VAL A 196 -14.90 -21.69 9.70
C VAL A 196 -15.31 -20.56 8.74
N GLN A 197 -16.46 -20.67 8.07
CA GLN A 197 -16.94 -19.63 7.17
C GLN A 197 -17.25 -18.33 7.92
N SER A 198 -17.84 -18.42 9.11
CA SER A 198 -18.11 -17.26 9.96
C SER A 198 -16.82 -16.56 10.37
N ALA A 199 -15.81 -17.34 10.79
CA ALA A 199 -14.50 -16.82 11.16
C ALA A 199 -13.77 -16.16 9.98
N ILE A 200 -13.81 -16.77 8.78
CA ILE A 200 -13.24 -16.17 7.56
C ILE A 200 -13.96 -14.86 7.22
N ASN A 201 -15.30 -14.83 7.32
CA ASN A 201 -16.06 -13.60 7.06
C ASN A 201 -15.72 -12.49 8.08
N LYS A 202 -15.51 -12.85 9.36
CA LYS A 202 -15.00 -11.91 10.38
C LYS A 202 -13.60 -11.40 10.03
N ALA A 203 -12.69 -12.27 9.59
CA ALA A 203 -11.35 -11.89 9.13
C ALA A 203 -11.39 -10.93 7.93
N ILE A 204 -12.20 -11.24 6.91
CA ILE A 204 -12.39 -10.39 5.72
C ILE A 204 -12.93 -9.00 6.11
N ARG A 205 -13.87 -8.94 7.07
CA ARG A 205 -14.43 -7.67 7.56
C ARG A 205 -13.51 -6.93 8.54
N GLY A 206 -12.39 -7.53 8.96
CA GLY A 206 -11.49 -6.95 9.96
C GLY A 206 -12.06 -6.92 11.38
N THR A 207 -13.10 -7.70 11.69
CA THR A 207 -13.75 -7.72 13.01
C THR A 207 -13.09 -8.69 14.00
N ILE A 208 -12.00 -9.33 13.59
CA ILE A 208 -11.05 -10.08 14.42
C ILE A 208 -9.62 -9.71 13.98
N PRO A 209 -8.62 -9.81 14.86
CA PRO A 209 -7.23 -9.43 14.56
C PRO A 209 -6.51 -10.48 13.69
N ALA A 210 -7.15 -10.88 12.60
CA ALA A 210 -6.62 -11.84 11.64
C ALA A 210 -5.84 -11.12 10.53
N PHE A 211 -4.82 -11.77 10.01
CA PHE A 211 -3.99 -11.26 8.92
C PHE A 211 -3.58 -12.38 7.97
N ARG A 212 -3.19 -12.04 6.73
CA ARG A 212 -2.74 -13.06 5.79
C ARG A 212 -1.24 -13.30 5.92
N LEU A 213 -0.88 -14.57 5.89
CA LEU A 213 0.48 -15.04 5.71
C LEU A 213 0.50 -16.04 4.56
N ARG A 214 1.23 -15.72 3.49
CA ARG A 214 1.31 -16.54 2.26
C ARG A 214 -0.08 -16.92 1.71
N GLY A 215 -1.04 -16.00 1.78
CA GLY A 215 -2.41 -16.19 1.29
C GLY A 215 -3.38 -16.88 2.26
N HIS A 216 -2.91 -17.36 3.41
CA HIS A 216 -3.74 -17.99 4.43
C HIS A 216 -4.07 -17.00 5.55
N TRP A 217 -5.32 -17.01 6.01
CA TRP A 217 -5.73 -16.23 7.19
C TRP A 217 -5.17 -16.87 8.46
N MET A 218 -4.43 -16.06 9.22
CA MET A 218 -3.77 -16.43 10.46
C MET A 218 -4.28 -15.54 11.59
N ILE A 219 -4.20 -16.05 12.82
CA ILE A 219 -4.60 -15.34 14.03
C ILE A 219 -3.77 -15.85 15.23
N ASP A 220 -3.70 -15.04 16.27
CA ASP A 220 -3.26 -15.46 17.60
C ASP A 220 -4.12 -16.65 18.08
N ALA A 221 -3.47 -17.76 18.47
CA ALA A 221 -4.16 -18.95 18.97
C ALA A 221 -4.98 -18.67 20.24
N ASP A 222 -4.53 -17.74 21.06
CA ASP A 222 -5.11 -17.41 22.36
C ASP A 222 -6.13 -16.25 22.28
N PHE A 223 -6.35 -15.68 21.09
CA PHE A 223 -7.33 -14.61 20.90
C PHE A 223 -8.74 -15.05 21.33
N LYS A 224 -9.37 -14.26 22.22
CA LYS A 224 -10.73 -14.47 22.73
C LYS A 224 -11.68 -13.42 22.16
N ALA A 225 -12.64 -13.87 21.35
CA ALA A 225 -13.56 -12.98 20.63
C ALA A 225 -14.52 -12.19 21.55
N GLU A 226 -14.89 -12.75 22.71
CA GLU A 226 -15.85 -12.16 23.66
C GLU A 226 -15.39 -10.79 24.21
N LYS A 227 -14.07 -10.54 24.29
CA LYS A 227 -13.52 -9.24 24.76
C LYS A 227 -13.45 -8.16 23.67
N TYR A 228 -13.66 -8.53 22.41
CA TYR A 228 -13.43 -7.64 21.27
C TYR A 228 -14.71 -6.88 20.86
N GLU A 229 -15.88 -7.51 20.98
CA GLU A 229 -17.17 -6.90 20.63
C GLU A 229 -17.57 -5.77 21.61
N ASP A 230 -17.18 -5.86 22.88
CA ASP A 230 -17.42 -4.81 23.89
C ASP A 230 -16.68 -3.49 23.62
N ASN A 231 -15.55 -3.52 22.92
CA ASN A 231 -14.75 -2.32 22.61
C ASN A 231 -15.16 -1.65 21.28
N TYR A 232 -15.66 -2.42 20.30
CA TYR A 232 -16.09 -1.86 19.01
C TYR A 232 -17.51 -1.26 19.08
N LEU A 233 -18.40 -1.78 19.92
CA LEU A 233 -19.75 -1.24 20.07
C LEU A 233 -19.84 -0.03 21.02
N LYS A 234 -18.84 0.19 21.88
CA LYS A 234 -18.75 1.42 22.69
C LYS A 234 -18.16 2.61 21.93
N THR A 235 -17.52 2.36 20.79
CA THR A 235 -16.81 3.40 20.02
C THR A 235 -17.45 3.63 18.64
N SER A 236 -18.76 3.41 18.50
CA SER A 236 -19.48 3.79 17.28
C SER A 236 -20.04 5.21 17.38
N CYS A 237 -19.39 6.14 16.69
CA CYS A 237 -19.95 7.37 16.08
C CYS A 237 -20.68 8.43 16.93
N SER A 238 -20.81 8.34 18.26
CA SER A 238 -21.49 9.39 19.03
C SER A 238 -20.59 10.51 19.58
N GLU A 239 -19.26 10.36 19.57
CA GLU A 239 -18.35 11.30 20.27
C GLU A 239 -17.28 11.96 19.39
N LEU A 240 -17.25 11.69 18.08
CA LEU A 240 -16.26 12.29 17.17
C LEU A 240 -16.77 13.53 16.40
N PHE A 241 -17.99 14.00 16.72
CA PHE A 241 -18.60 15.21 16.12
C PHE A 241 -19.25 16.13 17.17
N SER A 242 -18.71 16.17 18.39
CA SER A 242 -19.08 17.17 19.41
C SER A 242 -17.90 18.07 19.74
#